data_AF-A0A355PGH9-F1
#
_entry.id   AF-A0A355PGH9-F1
#
_cell.length_a   1.000
_cell.length_b   1.000
_cell.length_c   1.000
_cell.angle_alpha   90.00
_cell.angle_beta   90.00
_cell.angle_gamma   90.00
#
_symmetry.space_group_name_H-M   'P 1'
#
loop_
_entity.id
_entity.type
_entity.pdbx_description
1 polymer ?
#
loop_
_entity_poly.entity_id
_entity_poly.type
_entity_poly.pdbx_seq_one_letter_code
_entity_poly.pdbx_strand_id
1 'polypeptide(L)' 'MSLEDLHLNLRNLTSDDYEQLKSLMDAVYHDIGGAWPKHTIDKLIQEFPDGQIAIEDDGVLVGVALTVQVDYD' A
#
# COMPACT_ATOMS: atom_id res chain seq x y z
N MET A 1 -1.54 -7.14 -25.68
CA MET A 1 -1.64 -5.99 -24.75
C MET A 1 -0.86 -4.87 -25.41
N SER A 2 -1.54 -3.84 -25.89
CA SER A 2 -0.89 -2.61 -26.37
C SER A 2 -0.38 -1.86 -25.12
N LEU A 3 0.78 -1.21 -25.21
CA LEU A 3 1.29 -0.34 -24.13
C LEU A 3 0.34 0.85 -23.84
N GLU A 4 -0.63 1.08 -24.71
CA GLU A 4 -1.58 2.19 -24.69
C GLU A 4 -2.71 2.04 -23.65
N ASP A 5 -2.84 0.86 -23.01
CA ASP A 5 -3.87 0.58 -22.00
C ASP A 5 -3.35 0.58 -20.54
N LEU A 6 -2.05 0.81 -20.32
CA LEU A 6 -1.48 0.77 -18.97
C LEU A 6 -1.75 2.09 -18.22
N HIS A 7 -2.84 2.14 -17.46
CA HIS A 7 -3.24 3.30 -16.65
C HIS A 7 -2.85 3.09 -15.17
N LEU A 8 -1.54 3.13 -14.91
CA LEU A 8 -1.06 3.12 -13.53
C LEU A 8 -1.36 4.46 -12.85
N ASN A 9 -2.19 4.40 -11.81
CA ASN A 9 -2.54 5.54 -10.98
C ASN A 9 -1.70 5.51 -9.71
N LEU A 10 -0.98 6.61 -9.46
CA LEU A 10 -0.23 6.81 -8.23
C LEU A 10 -1.05 7.72 -7.29
N ARG A 11 -1.30 7.24 -6.08
CA ARG A 11 -2.08 7.96 -5.06
C ARG A 11 -1.63 7.60 -3.66
N ASN A 12 -2.12 8.32 -2.65
CA ASN A 12 -1.92 7.92 -1.27
C ASN A 12 -2.76 6.68 -0.93
N LEU A 13 -2.21 5.85 -0.05
CA LEU A 13 -2.91 4.71 0.53
C LEU A 13 -3.96 5.20 1.54
N THR A 14 -5.13 4.57 1.53
CA THR A 14 -6.21 4.85 2.46
C THR A 14 -6.55 3.62 3.31
N SER A 15 -7.23 3.82 4.44
CA SER A 15 -7.64 2.72 5.33
C SER A 15 -8.60 1.73 4.68
N ASP A 16 -9.30 2.14 3.62
CA ASP A 16 -10.24 1.31 2.86
C ASP A 16 -9.50 0.32 1.93
N ASP A 17 -8.24 0.61 1.60
CA ASP A 17 -7.40 -0.26 0.75
C ASP A 17 -6.86 -1.50 1.48
N TYR A 18 -7.06 -1.60 2.81
CA TYR A 18 -6.39 -2.60 3.63
C TYR A 18 -6.61 -4.05 3.17
N GLU A 19 -7.83 -4.42 2.75
CA GLU A 19 -8.09 -5.79 2.30
C GLU A 19 -7.35 -6.14 1.00
N GLN A 20 -7.24 -5.17 0.07
CA GLN A 20 -6.43 -5.33 -1.14
C GLN A 20 -4.94 -5.38 -0.81
N LEU A 21 -4.46 -4.48 0.05
CA LEU A 21 -3.09 -4.46 0.55
C LEU A 21 -2.70 -5.78 1.21
N LYS A 22 -3.57 -6.32 2.07
CA LYS A 22 -3.34 -7.59 2.75
C LYS A 22 -3.18 -8.70 1.73
N SER A 23 -4.07 -8.80 0.76
CA SER A 23 -4.01 -9.81 -0.30
C SER A 23 -2.71 -9.70 -1.11
N LEU A 24 -2.28 -8.48 -1.42
CA LEU A 24 -1.02 -8.20 -2.12
C LEU A 24 0.20 -8.61 -1.28
N MET A 25 0.26 -8.18 -0.02
CA MET A 25 1.36 -8.52 0.89
C MET A 25 1.42 -10.02 1.18
N ASP A 26 0.28 -10.69 1.37
CA ASP A 26 0.23 -12.13 1.58
C ASP A 26 0.74 -12.90 0.35
N ALA A 27 0.50 -12.39 -0.87
CA ALA A 27 1.03 -12.98 -2.10
C ALA A 27 2.54 -12.75 -2.26
N VAL A 28 3.04 -11.56 -1.94
CA VAL A 28 4.46 -11.20 -2.10
C VAL A 28 5.33 -11.76 -0.98
N TYR A 29 4.84 -11.74 0.27
CA TYR A 29 5.56 -12.05 1.50
C TYR A 29 5.05 -13.33 2.20
N HIS A 30 4.48 -14.25 1.43
CA HIS A 30 3.95 -15.53 1.90
C HIS A 30 4.91 -16.35 2.78
N ASP A 31 6.22 -16.16 2.60
CA ASP A 31 7.31 -16.85 3.28
C ASP A 31 7.83 -16.14 4.54
N ILE A 32 7.46 -14.88 4.77
CA ILE A 32 7.97 -14.07 5.89
C ILE A 32 6.89 -13.53 6.83
N GLY A 33 5.67 -14.07 6.77
CA GLY A 33 4.59 -13.77 7.72
C GLY A 33 3.45 -12.91 7.16
N GLY A 34 3.47 -12.63 5.86
CA GLY A 34 2.36 -11.97 5.15
C GLY A 34 2.15 -10.52 5.56
N ALA A 35 0.90 -10.07 5.51
CA ALA A 35 0.52 -8.69 5.75
C ALA A 35 0.65 -8.26 7.22
N TRP A 36 1.01 -6.99 7.41
CA TRP A 36 0.93 -6.37 8.74
C TRP A 36 -0.52 -6.18 9.19
N PRO A 37 -0.79 -6.16 10.51
CA PRO A 37 -2.13 -5.92 11.03
C PRO A 37 -2.71 -4.56 10.60
N LYS A 38 -4.03 -4.50 10.40
CA LYS A 38 -4.75 -3.27 9.99
C LYS A 38 -4.42 -2.04 10.83
N HIS A 39 -4.38 -2.20 12.15
CA HIS A 39 -4.09 -1.09 13.05
C HIS A 39 -2.70 -0.47 12.83
N THR A 40 -1.71 -1.27 12.40
CA THR A 40 -0.37 -0.78 12.07
C THR A 40 -0.41 0.05 10.80
N ILE A 41 -1.10 -0.43 9.76
CA ILE A 41 -1.25 0.30 8.50
C ILE A 41 -2.03 1.60 8.71
N ASP A 42 -3.14 1.55 9.45
CA ASP A 42 -3.93 2.74 9.79
C ASP A 42 -3.09 3.78 10.54
N LYS A 43 -2.21 3.32 11.44
CA LYS A 43 -1.28 4.21 12.15
C LYS A 43 -0.31 4.91 11.19
N LEU A 44 0.29 4.19 10.23
CA LEU A 44 1.18 4.78 9.24
C LEU A 44 0.47 5.83 8.36
N ILE A 45 -0.76 5.54 7.94
CA ILE A 45 -1.60 6.45 7.16
C ILE A 45 -1.94 7.70 7.99
N GLN A 46 -2.24 7.54 9.28
CA GLN A 46 -2.58 8.67 10.16
C GLN A 46 -1.37 9.55 10.49
N GLU A 47 -0.21 8.94 10.79
CA GLU A 47 0.98 9.68 11.21
C GLU A 47 1.73 10.32 10.04
N PHE A 48 1.80 9.64 8.89
CA PHE A 48 2.48 10.17 7.71
C PHE A 48 1.74 9.79 6.41
N PRO A 49 0.56 10.40 6.14
CA PRO A 49 -0.26 10.08 4.98
C PRO A 49 0.46 10.29 3.65
N ASP A 50 1.23 11.37 3.55
CA ASP A 50 2.00 11.73 2.35
C ASP A 50 3.10 10.70 2.02
N GLY A 51 3.54 9.93 3.04
CA GLY A 51 4.55 8.89 2.89
C GLY A 51 4.02 7.51 2.53
N GLN A 52 2.69 7.31 2.54
CA GLN A 52 2.07 6.04 2.18
C GLN A 52 1.59 6.11 0.73
N ILE A 53 2.34 5.51 -0.19
CA ILE A 53 2.07 5.58 -1.63
C ILE A 53 1.55 4.24 -2.12
N ALA A 54 0.46 4.28 -2.88
CA ALA A 54 -0.17 3.16 -3.56
C ALA A 54 -0.04 3.33 -5.08
N ILE A 55 0.15 2.21 -5.77
CA ILE A 55 0.07 2.10 -7.23
C ILE A 55 -1.12 1.22 -7.56
N GLU A 56 -2.03 1.75 -8.35
CA GLU A 56 -3.28 1.10 -8.74
C GLU A 56 -3.34 0.92 -10.26
N ASP A 57 -3.84 -0.21 -10.71
CA ASP A 57 -4.17 -0.49 -12.11
C ASP A 57 -5.66 -0.85 -12.19
N ASP A 58 -6.47 -0.03 -12.85
CA ASP A 58 -7.93 -0.21 -12.98
C ASP A 58 -8.68 -0.56 -11.67
N GLY A 59 -8.45 0.18 -10.58
CA GLY A 59 -9.11 -0.07 -9.29
C GLY A 59 -8.41 -1.12 -8.41
N VAL A 60 -7.41 -1.83 -8.94
CA VAL A 60 -6.71 -2.90 -8.25
C VAL A 60 -5.36 -2.42 -7.75
N LEU A 61 -5.11 -2.61 -6.44
CA LEU A 61 -3.81 -2.28 -5.86
C LEU A 61 -2.75 -3.27 -6.36
N VAL A 62 -1.76 -2.77 -7.09
CA VAL A 62 -0.66 -3.57 -7.67
C VAL A 62 0.69 -3.32 -7.00
N GLY A 63 0.81 -2.24 -6.22
CA GLY A 63 2.04 -1.91 -5.50
C GLY A 63 1.81 -0.93 -4.37
N VAL A 64 2.72 -0.93 -3.40
CA VAL A 64 2.68 -0.03 -2.24
C VAL A 64 4.10 0.29 -1.77
N ALA A 65 4.32 1.51 -1.31
CA ALA A 65 5.49 1.92 -0.55
C ALA A 65 5.01 2.44 0.82
N LEU A 66 5.42 1.75 1.88
CA LEU A 66 5.14 2.12 3.26
C LEU A 66 6.36 2.82 3.87
N THR A 67 6.13 3.97 4.48
CA THR A 67 7.21 4.80 5.06
C THR A 67 6.92 5.08 6.52
N VAL A 68 7.96 5.05 7.36
CA VAL A 68 7.88 5.47 8.76
C VAL A 68 8.60 6.80 8.91
N GLN A 69 7.91 7.80 9.47
CA GLN A 69 8.54 9.04 9.92
C GLN A 69 8.92 8.87 11.38
N VAL A 70 10.19 9.12 11.72
CA VAL A 70 10.69 9.04 13.10
C VAL A 70 11.10 10.43 13.54
N ASP A 71 10.51 10.88 14.63
CA ASP A 71 10.93 12.08 15.34
C ASP A 71 11.95 11.70 16.43
N TYR A 72 13.09 12.39 16.46
CA TYR A 72 14.19 12.15 17.39
C TYR A 72 14.41 13.32 18.36
N ASP A 73 13.59 14.37 18.27
CA ASP A 73 13.66 15.55 19.15
C ASP A 73 13.12 15.29 20.57
#